data_AF-A0A9D9M0G3-F1
#
_entry.id   AF-A0A9D9M0G3-F1
#
_cell.length_a   1.000
_cell.length_b   1.000
_cell.length_c   1.000
_cell.angle_alpha   90.00
_cell.angle_beta   90.00
_cell.angle_gamma   90.00
#
_symmetry.space_group_name_H-M   'P 1'
#
loop_
_entity.id
_entity.type
_entity.pdbx_description
1 polymer ?
#
loop_
_entity_poly.entity_id
_entity_poly.type
_entity_poly.pdbx_seq_one_letter_code
_entity_poly.pdbx_strand_id
1 'polypeptide(L)'
;MASQQDFLIPNKEELSQAYERYKPELLDTVSKIENRLKTMLKVNSAPSFKSRVKGFNSYYRKLLRIKPTSLGKQDLPVLTDMIGIRIICAFLEDLAVVEKQIVENFDIVEIERKGADRTFSEFGYESTHILINIPDELKNESILPPGLVCEIQIRTILQDAWAEVEHELVYKSEFSPFDLPLKRKLASMNASLSLADIIFQEIRDYQNKLNKELDQRRFSFYDMADKLSEEKVEEKYDIKSVQPSETIASASPYVQGTIDDMILDAIQAHNRGQLDRAIEIYTKIINAEPAPNNIVLAVIYKHRGMAFFAKSDFESALKDFKCSVEQDPKNFRSYYYIGIVYSVLNEEQNAIEYFDKSLGLNCYQAHVYYRKALSLFHLDDYSAAMSNLAKAKDLGLDNQECQTLRVNLMQKLKMD
;
A
#
# COMPACT_ATOMS: atom_id res chain seq x y z
N MET A 1 -44.70 33.46 -41.88
CA MET A 1 -45.14 32.07 -41.69
C MET A 1 -43.98 31.32 -41.07
N ALA A 2 -43.96 31.22 -39.74
CA ALA A 2 -42.92 30.51 -39.02
C ALA A 2 -43.18 29.00 -39.15
N SER A 3 -42.22 28.28 -39.73
CA SER A 3 -42.19 26.82 -39.76
C SER A 3 -42.21 26.29 -38.32
N GLN A 4 -43.32 25.71 -37.89
CA GLN A 4 -43.38 24.86 -36.70
C GLN A 4 -42.35 23.73 -36.90
N GLN A 5 -41.22 23.80 -36.20
CA GLN A 5 -40.36 22.65 -36.02
C GLN A 5 -41.14 21.67 -35.14
N ASP A 6 -41.62 20.58 -35.74
CA ASP A 6 -42.22 19.47 -35.02
C ASP A 6 -41.19 18.87 -34.07
N PHE A 7 -41.29 19.24 -32.80
CA PHE A 7 -40.52 18.66 -31.71
C PHE A 7 -41.14 17.30 -31.34
N LEU A 8 -40.69 16.24 -32.01
CA LEU A 8 -41.09 14.88 -31.68
C LEU A 8 -40.38 14.45 -30.39
N ILE A 9 -41.09 14.43 -29.27
CA ILE A 9 -40.71 13.54 -28.16
C ILE A 9 -40.93 12.12 -28.71
N PRO A 10 -39.86 11.32 -28.92
CA PRO A 10 -40.02 9.98 -29.48
C PRO A 10 -40.98 9.17 -28.60
N ASN A 11 -41.87 8.40 -29.23
CA ASN A 11 -42.81 7.56 -28.53
C ASN A 11 -42.03 6.68 -27.53
N LYS A 12 -42.48 6.66 -26.26
CA LYS A 12 -41.81 5.91 -25.19
C LYS A 12 -41.60 4.44 -25.58
N GLU A 13 -42.52 3.85 -26.33
CA GLU A 13 -42.41 2.47 -26.80
C GLU A 13 -41.33 2.30 -27.88
N GLU A 14 -41.28 3.19 -28.87
CA GLU A 14 -40.26 3.19 -29.92
C GLU A 14 -38.86 3.38 -29.32
N LEU A 15 -38.72 4.32 -28.39
CA LEU A 15 -37.46 4.57 -27.67
C LEU A 15 -37.06 3.38 -26.79
N SER A 16 -38.03 2.68 -26.19
CA SER A 16 -37.77 1.48 -25.40
C SER A 16 -37.24 0.33 -26.25
N GLN A 17 -37.82 0.13 -27.45
CA GLN A 17 -37.36 -0.89 -28.38
C GLN A 17 -35.97 -0.58 -28.91
N ALA A 18 -35.70 0.68 -29.27
CA ALA A 18 -34.37 1.13 -29.65
C ALA A 18 -33.35 0.91 -28.52
N TYR A 19 -33.69 1.27 -27.27
CA TYR A 19 -32.80 1.09 -26.12
C TYR A 19 -32.45 -0.39 -25.86
N GLU A 20 -33.46 -1.27 -25.87
CA GLU A 20 -33.24 -2.70 -25.64
C GLU A 20 -32.42 -3.36 -26.77
N ARG A 21 -32.44 -2.81 -27.99
CA ARG A 21 -31.56 -3.25 -29.09
C ARG A 21 -30.08 -2.99 -28.81
N TYR A 22 -29.75 -1.83 -28.23
CA TYR A 22 -28.37 -1.45 -27.92
C TYR A 22 -27.86 -2.01 -26.60
N LYS A 23 -28.75 -2.39 -25.68
CA LYS A 23 -28.39 -2.81 -24.31
C LYS A 23 -27.38 -3.97 -24.22
N PRO A 24 -27.43 -5.04 -25.04
CA PRO A 24 -26.40 -6.09 -25.02
C PRO A 24 -25.01 -5.54 -25.36
N GLU A 25 -24.91 -4.69 -26.38
CA GLU A 25 -23.67 -4.04 -26.80
C GLU A 25 -23.13 -3.09 -25.73
N LEU A 26 -24.02 -2.35 -25.04
CA LEU A 26 -23.64 -1.49 -23.91
C LEU A 26 -23.06 -2.31 -22.76
N LEU A 27 -23.64 -3.47 -22.45
CA LEU A 27 -23.15 -4.36 -21.39
C LEU A 27 -21.79 -4.96 -21.75
N ASP A 28 -21.62 -5.42 -22.99
CA ASP A 28 -20.35 -5.96 -23.47
C ASP A 28 -19.24 -4.91 -23.44
N THR A 29 -19.53 -3.71 -23.95
CA THR A 29 -18.59 -2.58 -23.97
C THR A 29 -18.10 -2.22 -22.56
N VAL A 30 -19.02 -2.12 -21.59
CA VAL A 30 -18.65 -1.81 -20.20
C VAL A 30 -17.80 -2.91 -19.59
N SER A 31 -18.13 -4.18 -19.84
CA SER A 31 -17.35 -5.33 -19.36
C SER A 31 -15.92 -5.31 -19.92
N LYS A 32 -15.75 -4.99 -21.21
CA LYS A 32 -14.44 -4.86 -21.85
C LYS A 32 -13.63 -3.70 -21.28
N ILE A 33 -14.24 -2.54 -21.06
CA ILE A 33 -13.58 -1.39 -20.42
C ILE A 33 -13.19 -1.74 -18.98
N GLU A 34 -14.07 -2.40 -18.21
CA GLU A 34 -13.78 -2.85 -16.84
C GLU A 34 -12.59 -3.81 -16.81
N ASN A 35 -12.54 -4.78 -17.72
CA ASN A 35 -11.42 -5.73 -17.80
C ASN A 35 -10.11 -5.03 -18.16
N ARG A 36 -10.15 -4.05 -19.07
CA ARG A 36 -8.97 -3.22 -19.41
C ARG A 36 -8.50 -2.39 -18.21
N LEU A 37 -9.42 -1.82 -17.43
CA LEU A 37 -9.08 -1.10 -16.21
C LEU A 37 -8.44 -2.02 -15.17
N LYS A 38 -8.97 -3.24 -14.98
CA LYS A 38 -8.43 -4.24 -14.04
C LYS A 38 -7.00 -4.67 -14.38
N THR A 39 -6.66 -4.79 -15.66
CA THR A 39 -5.31 -5.21 -16.08
C THR A 39 -4.32 -4.05 -16.11
N MET A 40 -4.80 -2.84 -16.38
CA MET A 40 -3.96 -1.64 -16.49
C MET A 40 -3.61 -1.03 -15.13
N LEU A 41 -4.58 -0.94 -14.20
CA LEU A 41 -4.40 -0.21 -12.95
C LEU A 41 -3.42 -0.91 -12.00
N LYS A 42 -2.31 -0.23 -11.71
CA LYS A 42 -1.29 -0.66 -10.74
C LYS A 42 -1.33 0.22 -9.51
N VAL A 43 -1.94 -0.28 -8.45
CA VAL A 43 -2.02 0.39 -7.14
C VAL A 43 -1.63 -0.58 -6.04
N ASN A 44 -1.18 -0.05 -4.90
CA ASN A 44 -0.73 -0.85 -3.76
C ASN A 44 -1.84 -1.78 -3.22
N SER A 45 -3.08 -1.29 -3.22
CA SER A 45 -4.26 -2.05 -2.82
C SER A 45 -5.19 -2.18 -4.02
N ALA A 46 -5.48 -3.42 -4.43
CA ALA A 46 -6.32 -3.68 -5.60
C ALA A 46 -7.72 -3.06 -5.41
N PRO A 47 -8.20 -2.22 -6.35
CA PRO A 47 -9.49 -1.57 -6.22
C PRO A 47 -10.62 -2.53 -6.58
N SER A 48 -11.79 -2.24 -6.04
CA SER A 48 -13.04 -2.90 -6.40
C SER A 48 -13.69 -2.18 -7.59
N PHE A 49 -14.36 -2.94 -8.47
CA PHE A 49 -15.05 -2.39 -9.63
C PHE A 49 -16.54 -2.72 -9.55
N LYS A 50 -17.39 -1.73 -9.83
CA LYS A 50 -18.84 -1.91 -10.04
C LYS A 50 -19.23 -1.30 -11.38
N SER A 51 -19.55 -2.14 -12.36
CA SER A 51 -20.10 -1.70 -13.65
C SER A 51 -21.62 -1.58 -13.60
N ARG A 52 -22.16 -0.59 -14.30
CA ARG A 52 -23.60 -0.37 -14.42
C ARG A 52 -23.96 0.19 -15.79
N VAL A 53 -25.00 -0.40 -16.39
CA VAL A 53 -25.74 0.21 -17.50
C VAL A 53 -27.02 0.82 -16.93
N LYS A 54 -27.38 2.03 -17.37
CA LYS A 54 -28.59 2.71 -16.89
C LYS A 54 -29.84 1.89 -17.25
N GLY A 55 -30.84 1.87 -16.38
CA GLY A 55 -32.14 1.26 -16.73
C GLY A 55 -32.95 2.19 -17.63
N PHE A 56 -33.73 1.64 -18.57
CA PHE A 56 -34.54 2.43 -19.51
C PHE A 56 -35.42 3.49 -18.82
N ASN A 57 -36.11 3.12 -17.74
CA ASN A 57 -36.95 4.07 -17.00
C ASN A 57 -36.15 5.27 -16.42
N SER A 58 -34.93 5.04 -15.94
CA SER A 58 -34.06 6.10 -15.42
C SER A 58 -33.47 6.95 -16.56
N TYR A 59 -33.14 6.32 -17.69
CA TYR A 59 -32.72 7.00 -18.92
C TYR A 59 -33.83 7.94 -19.43
N TYR A 60 -35.04 7.41 -19.60
CA TYR A 60 -36.20 8.17 -20.07
C TYR A 60 -36.54 9.35 -19.14
N ARG A 61 -36.56 9.14 -17.82
CA ARG A 61 -36.77 10.24 -16.85
C ARG A 61 -35.71 11.33 -16.94
N LYS A 62 -34.45 10.97 -17.18
CA LYS A 62 -33.35 11.94 -17.32
C LYS A 62 -33.47 12.71 -18.63
N LEU A 63 -33.83 12.02 -19.72
CA LEU A 63 -34.07 12.62 -21.02
C LEU A 63 -35.18 13.67 -20.98
N LEU A 64 -36.29 13.41 -20.27
CA LEU A 64 -37.38 14.37 -20.08
C LEU A 64 -36.99 15.65 -19.30
N ARG A 65 -35.91 15.60 -18.50
CA ARG A 65 -35.41 16.76 -17.74
C ARG A 65 -34.47 17.65 -18.55
N ILE A 66 -33.94 17.16 -19.67
CA ILE A 66 -33.02 17.89 -20.55
C ILE A 66 -33.84 18.73 -21.53
N LYS A 67 -33.45 19.99 -21.76
CA LYS A 67 -34.15 20.86 -22.71
C LYS A 67 -34.04 20.28 -24.14
N PRO A 68 -35.12 20.27 -24.95
CA PRO A 68 -35.14 19.65 -26.28
C PRO A 68 -34.15 20.23 -27.31
N THR A 69 -33.60 21.42 -27.07
CA THR A 69 -32.79 22.19 -28.03
C THR A 69 -31.42 21.57 -28.31
N SER A 70 -30.94 20.68 -27.44
CA SER A 70 -29.62 20.03 -27.52
C SER A 70 -29.63 18.59 -28.05
N LEU A 71 -30.80 18.04 -28.38
CA LEU A 71 -30.91 16.70 -28.95
C LEU A 71 -31.02 16.79 -30.49
N GLY A 72 -29.98 16.37 -31.19
CA GLY A 72 -30.04 16.17 -32.64
C GLY A 72 -31.02 15.06 -33.03
N LYS A 73 -31.41 14.99 -34.31
CA LYS A 73 -32.18 13.86 -34.87
C LYS A 73 -31.29 12.60 -34.85
N GLN A 74 -31.38 11.81 -33.79
CA GLN A 74 -30.73 10.51 -33.65
C GLN A 74 -31.74 9.46 -33.20
N ASP A 75 -31.53 8.21 -33.62
CA ASP A 75 -32.38 7.06 -33.30
C ASP A 75 -32.39 6.76 -31.79
N LEU A 76 -31.26 7.00 -31.11
CA LEU A 76 -31.15 6.97 -29.65
C LEU A 76 -30.32 8.17 -29.15
N PRO A 77 -30.92 9.12 -28.42
CA PRO A 77 -30.19 10.21 -27.80
C PRO A 77 -29.19 9.75 -26.73
N VAL A 78 -27.93 10.11 -26.88
CA VAL A 78 -26.88 9.68 -25.95
C VAL A 78 -26.83 10.59 -24.72
N LEU A 79 -26.79 9.97 -23.52
CA LEU A 79 -26.52 10.66 -22.26
C LEU A 79 -25.12 10.30 -21.75
N THR A 80 -24.50 11.20 -21.00
CA THR A 80 -23.15 11.00 -20.44
C THR A 80 -23.05 9.84 -19.45
N ASP A 81 -24.16 9.47 -18.80
CA ASP A 81 -24.24 8.40 -17.78
C ASP A 81 -25.04 7.18 -18.26
N MET A 82 -25.04 6.89 -19.56
CA MET A 82 -25.65 5.67 -20.09
C MET A 82 -24.93 4.41 -19.60
N ILE A 83 -23.60 4.48 -19.60
CA ILE A 83 -22.72 3.44 -19.10
C ILE A 83 -21.75 4.05 -18.09
N GLY A 84 -21.50 3.34 -16.99
CA GLY A 84 -20.56 3.82 -15.99
C GLY A 84 -19.90 2.72 -15.19
N ILE A 85 -18.70 3.02 -14.72
CA ILE A 85 -17.85 2.15 -13.92
C ILE A 85 -17.47 2.90 -12.65
N ARG A 86 -17.72 2.31 -11.49
CA ARG A 86 -17.18 2.81 -10.23
C ARG A 86 -15.91 2.06 -9.88
N ILE A 87 -14.85 2.80 -9.58
CA ILE A 87 -13.58 2.29 -9.09
C ILE A 87 -13.49 2.67 -7.60
N ILE A 88 -13.48 1.66 -6.75
CA ILE A 88 -13.57 1.80 -5.30
C ILE A 88 -12.21 1.44 -4.71
N CYS A 89 -11.48 2.47 -4.29
CA CYS A 89 -10.15 2.38 -3.69
C CYS A 89 -10.25 2.23 -2.17
N ALA A 90 -9.25 1.62 -1.56
CA ALA A 90 -9.20 1.47 -0.11
C ALA A 90 -8.82 2.78 0.60
N PHE A 91 -7.99 3.62 -0.02
CA PHE A 91 -7.43 4.83 0.59
C PHE A 91 -7.50 6.03 -0.36
N LEU A 92 -7.36 7.24 0.20
CA LEU A 92 -7.50 8.52 -0.51
C LEU A 92 -6.39 8.76 -1.54
N GLU A 93 -5.13 8.45 -1.20
CA GLU A 93 -3.98 8.64 -2.10
C GLU A 93 -4.12 7.79 -3.37
N ASP A 94 -4.74 6.61 -3.27
CA ASP A 94 -4.95 5.73 -4.41
C ASP A 94 -5.89 6.36 -5.47
N LEU A 95 -6.79 7.28 -5.06
CA LEU A 95 -7.68 7.99 -5.99
C LEU A 95 -6.88 8.80 -7.03
N ALA A 96 -5.87 9.54 -6.56
CA ALA A 96 -5.01 10.36 -7.42
C ALA A 96 -4.15 9.51 -8.35
N VAL A 97 -3.67 8.35 -7.86
CA VAL A 97 -2.89 7.39 -8.65
C VAL A 97 -3.76 6.78 -9.77
N VAL A 98 -5.00 6.41 -9.46
CA VAL A 98 -5.96 5.88 -10.44
C VAL A 98 -6.35 6.95 -11.46
N GLU A 99 -6.69 8.17 -11.02
CA GLU A 99 -7.02 9.29 -11.91
C GLU A 99 -5.90 9.53 -12.93
N LYS A 100 -4.65 9.62 -12.47
CA LYS A 100 -3.48 9.80 -13.33
C LYS A 100 -3.35 8.68 -14.37
N GLN A 101 -3.45 7.41 -13.94
CA GLN A 101 -3.34 6.27 -14.86
C GLN A 101 -4.46 6.24 -15.91
N ILE A 102 -5.68 6.66 -15.55
CA ILE A 102 -6.79 6.75 -16.51
C ILE A 102 -6.53 7.85 -17.53
N VAL A 103 -6.11 9.04 -17.09
CA VAL A 103 -5.80 10.18 -17.96
C VAL A 103 -4.67 9.85 -18.94
N GLU A 104 -3.70 9.03 -18.54
CA GLU A 104 -2.58 8.61 -19.40
C GLU A 104 -2.97 7.53 -20.43
N ASN A 105 -4.03 6.75 -20.20
CA ASN A 105 -4.37 5.57 -21.00
C ASN A 105 -5.69 5.67 -21.78
N PHE A 106 -6.50 6.70 -21.53
CA PHE A 106 -7.80 6.91 -22.16
C PHE A 106 -7.96 8.34 -22.68
N ASP A 107 -8.73 8.48 -23.76
CA ASP A 107 -9.11 9.79 -24.30
C ASP A 107 -10.19 10.42 -23.41
N ILE A 108 -9.80 11.44 -22.64
CA ILE A 108 -10.66 12.12 -21.68
C ILE A 108 -11.53 13.18 -22.39
N VAL A 109 -12.82 13.15 -22.11
CA VAL A 109 -13.79 14.17 -22.55
C VAL A 109 -13.87 15.30 -21.52
N GLU A 110 -14.09 14.94 -20.26
CA GLU A 110 -14.29 15.89 -19.16
C GLU A 110 -13.96 15.24 -17.82
N ILE A 111 -13.46 16.02 -16.87
CA ILE A 111 -13.28 15.61 -15.47
C ILE A 111 -14.10 16.56 -14.60
N GLU A 112 -15.14 16.04 -13.96
CA GLU A 112 -16.02 16.78 -13.06
C GLU A 112 -15.74 16.34 -11.60
N ARG A 113 -15.49 17.29 -10.71
CA ARG A 113 -15.33 17.04 -9.28
C ARG A 113 -16.60 17.45 -8.55
N LYS A 114 -17.51 16.50 -8.35
CA LYS A 114 -18.78 16.78 -7.66
C LYS A 114 -18.53 16.93 -6.17
N GLY A 115 -18.90 18.10 -5.61
CA GLY A 115 -18.80 18.40 -4.18
C GLY A 115 -17.93 19.61 -3.85
N ALA A 116 -17.03 20.03 -4.75
CA ALA A 116 -16.08 21.13 -4.51
C ALA A 116 -16.75 22.51 -4.33
N ASP A 117 -17.94 22.72 -4.93
CA ASP A 117 -18.65 24.01 -4.94
C ASP A 117 -19.72 24.15 -3.84
N ARG A 118 -19.83 23.20 -2.91
CA ARG A 118 -20.81 23.31 -1.81
C ARG A 118 -20.25 24.20 -0.70
N THR A 119 -21.02 25.24 -0.35
CA THR A 119 -20.76 26.10 0.82
C THR A 119 -20.41 25.27 2.05
N PHE A 120 -19.51 25.77 2.92
CA PHE A 120 -19.02 25.20 4.18
C PHE A 120 -20.09 24.53 5.09
N SER A 121 -21.38 24.81 4.89
CA SER A 121 -22.52 24.21 5.58
C SER A 121 -22.95 22.83 5.07
N GLU A 122 -22.47 22.39 3.91
CA GLU A 122 -22.79 21.10 3.31
C GLU A 122 -21.48 20.38 2.98
N PHE A 123 -20.91 19.70 3.98
CA PHE A 123 -19.92 18.65 3.73
C PHE A 123 -20.58 17.64 2.79
N GLY A 124 -20.30 17.73 1.49
CA GLY A 124 -20.66 16.74 0.48
C GLY A 124 -19.39 16.00 0.09
N TYR A 125 -19.44 14.68 0.05
CA TYR A 125 -18.25 13.90 -0.27
C TYR A 125 -17.82 14.19 -1.71
N GLU A 126 -16.56 14.58 -1.90
CA GLU A 126 -15.99 14.80 -3.22
C GLU A 126 -15.90 13.47 -3.98
N SER A 127 -16.51 13.39 -5.15
CA SER A 127 -16.32 12.26 -6.08
C SER A 127 -15.78 12.79 -7.39
N THR A 128 -14.69 12.18 -7.86
CA THR A 128 -14.13 12.46 -9.18
C THR A 128 -14.89 11.64 -10.21
N HIS A 129 -15.54 12.33 -11.14
CA HIS A 129 -16.22 11.76 -12.28
C HIS A 129 -15.40 12.08 -13.53
N ILE A 130 -14.97 11.04 -14.25
CA ILE A 130 -14.17 11.14 -15.46
C ILE A 130 -15.03 10.61 -16.62
N LEU A 131 -15.30 11.45 -17.60
CA LEU A 131 -15.93 11.04 -18.84
C LEU A 131 -14.83 10.66 -19.84
N ILE A 132 -14.86 9.42 -20.30
CA ILE A 132 -13.93 8.91 -21.31
C ILE A 132 -14.66 8.63 -22.62
N ASN A 133 -13.97 8.86 -23.74
CA ASN A 133 -14.40 8.32 -25.02
C ASN A 133 -14.19 6.82 -25.03
N ILE A 134 -15.08 6.10 -25.72
CA ILE A 134 -14.89 4.67 -25.94
C ILE A 134 -13.69 4.48 -26.89
N PRO A 135 -12.72 3.62 -26.56
CA PRO A 135 -11.62 3.28 -27.46
C PRO A 135 -12.11 2.79 -28.83
N ASP A 136 -11.47 3.22 -29.92
CA ASP A 136 -11.92 2.90 -31.28
C ASP A 136 -11.90 1.39 -31.60
N GLU A 137 -11.01 0.63 -30.96
CA GLU A 137 -10.98 -0.83 -30.99
C GLU A 137 -12.34 -1.45 -30.62
N LEU A 138 -12.98 -0.91 -29.57
CA LEU A 138 -14.27 -1.38 -29.07
C LEU A 138 -15.44 -0.88 -29.92
N LYS A 139 -15.30 0.29 -30.56
CA LYS A 139 -16.31 0.83 -31.48
C LYS A 139 -16.41 0.03 -32.77
N ASN A 140 -15.32 -0.58 -33.21
CA ASN A 140 -15.27 -1.34 -34.46
C ASN A 140 -15.89 -2.75 -34.33
N GLU A 141 -15.98 -3.27 -33.10
CA GLU A 141 -16.56 -4.59 -32.81
C GLU A 141 -18.07 -4.55 -32.55
N SER A 142 -18.62 -3.38 -32.20
CA SER A 142 -19.98 -3.23 -31.67
C SER A 142 -20.74 -2.09 -32.33
N ILE A 143 -22.03 -2.31 -32.63
CA ILE A 143 -22.91 -1.26 -33.18
C ILE A 143 -23.33 -0.33 -32.03
N LEU A 144 -22.54 0.71 -31.78
CA LEU A 144 -22.77 1.68 -30.69
C LEU A 144 -23.40 2.98 -31.20
N PRO A 145 -24.22 3.66 -30.37
CA PRO A 145 -24.75 4.97 -30.74
C PRO A 145 -23.60 6.00 -30.84
N PRO A 146 -23.64 6.90 -31.84
CA PRO A 146 -22.55 7.85 -32.07
C PRO A 146 -22.46 8.86 -30.91
N GLY A 147 -21.25 9.07 -30.39
CA GLY A 147 -21.00 9.98 -29.27
C GLY A 147 -21.18 9.34 -27.88
N LEU A 148 -21.29 8.01 -27.79
CA LEU A 148 -21.31 7.29 -26.52
C LEU A 148 -20.00 7.49 -25.75
N VAL A 149 -20.15 7.93 -24.49
CA VAL A 149 -19.07 8.11 -23.52
C VAL A 149 -19.29 7.19 -22.33
N CYS A 150 -18.21 6.89 -21.60
CA CYS A 150 -18.27 6.15 -20.35
C CYS A 150 -17.94 7.04 -19.16
N GLU A 151 -18.82 7.04 -18.15
CA GLU A 151 -18.58 7.75 -16.89
C GLU A 151 -17.85 6.82 -15.90
N ILE A 152 -16.60 7.16 -15.60
CA ILE A 152 -15.83 6.51 -14.55
C ILE A 152 -15.92 7.34 -13.28
N GLN A 153 -16.38 6.75 -12.18
CA GLN A 153 -16.45 7.38 -10.87
C GLN A 153 -15.37 6.77 -9.97
N ILE A 154 -14.44 7.59 -9.47
CA ILE A 154 -13.39 7.14 -8.56
C ILE A 154 -13.80 7.52 -7.14
N ARG A 155 -13.79 6.54 -6.24
CA ARG A 155 -14.23 6.69 -4.84
C ARG A 155 -13.41 5.86 -3.87
N THR A 156 -13.40 6.22 -2.60
CA THR A 156 -13.05 5.31 -1.50
C THR A 156 -14.20 4.37 -1.18
N ILE A 157 -13.95 3.36 -0.34
CA ILE A 157 -14.98 2.47 0.21
C ILE A 157 -16.04 3.28 0.96
N LEU A 158 -15.64 4.26 1.80
CA LEU A 158 -16.58 5.06 2.58
C LEU A 158 -17.37 6.05 1.72
N GLN A 159 -16.74 6.61 0.68
CA GLN A 159 -17.40 7.42 -0.34
C GLN A 159 -18.49 6.66 -1.09
N ASP A 160 -18.20 5.43 -1.53
CA ASP A 160 -19.17 4.60 -2.23
C ASP A 160 -20.32 4.19 -1.30
N ALA A 161 -20.02 3.79 -0.06
CA ALA A 161 -21.03 3.47 0.95
C ALA A 161 -21.95 4.67 1.25
N TRP A 162 -21.37 5.86 1.43
CA TRP A 162 -22.15 7.09 1.63
C TRP A 162 -23.06 7.37 0.44
N ALA A 163 -22.54 7.32 -0.79
CA ALA A 163 -23.30 7.61 -1.99
C ALA A 163 -24.44 6.61 -2.24
N GLU A 164 -24.26 5.33 -1.90
CA GLU A 164 -25.33 4.33 -1.97
C GLU A 164 -26.46 4.62 -0.96
N VAL A 165 -26.11 4.93 0.29
CA VAL A 165 -27.06 5.26 1.35
C VAL A 165 -27.80 6.57 1.05
N GLU A 166 -27.07 7.62 0.67
CA GLU A 166 -27.64 8.91 0.29
C GLU A 166 -28.63 8.74 -0.87
N HIS A 167 -28.26 7.97 -1.90
CA HIS A 167 -29.14 7.72 -3.03
C HIS A 167 -30.43 6.99 -2.63
N GLU A 168 -30.37 5.98 -1.75
CA GLU A 168 -31.56 5.29 -1.27
C GLU A 168 -32.47 6.17 -0.40
N LEU A 169 -31.89 7.01 0.47
CA LEU A 169 -32.65 7.88 1.38
C LEU A 169 -33.23 9.12 0.69
N VAL A 170 -32.45 9.76 -0.18
CA VAL A 170 -32.78 11.05 -0.82
C VAL A 170 -33.53 10.86 -2.14
N TYR A 171 -33.21 9.84 -2.93
CA TYR A 171 -33.71 9.72 -4.31
C TYR A 171 -34.98 8.87 -4.45
N LYS A 172 -35.33 8.05 -3.45
CA LYS A 172 -36.57 7.24 -3.42
C LYS A 172 -37.69 7.83 -2.55
N SER A 173 -37.46 8.93 -1.84
CA SER A 173 -38.52 9.64 -1.12
C SER A 173 -39.27 10.57 -2.08
N GLU A 174 -40.54 10.27 -2.38
CA GLU A 174 -41.42 11.12 -3.20
C GLU A 174 -41.75 12.48 -2.53
N PHE A 175 -41.33 12.65 -1.29
CA PHE A 175 -41.28 13.91 -0.56
C PHE A 175 -39.82 14.30 -0.40
N SER A 176 -39.47 15.59 -0.47
CA SER A 176 -38.21 16.09 0.11
C SER A 176 -38.45 16.30 1.61
N PRO A 177 -38.21 15.33 2.52
CA PRO A 177 -38.79 15.38 3.86
C PRO A 177 -37.69 15.45 4.92
N PHE A 178 -36.54 16.05 4.60
CA PHE A 178 -35.55 16.31 5.63
C PHE A 178 -35.79 17.71 6.16
N ASP A 179 -36.57 17.78 7.24
CA ASP A 179 -36.48 18.90 8.15
C ASP A 179 -35.00 19.19 8.44
N LEU A 180 -34.68 20.46 8.68
CA LEU A 180 -33.32 20.92 8.97
C LEU A 180 -32.51 20.01 9.93
N PRO A 181 -33.11 19.40 10.98
CA PRO A 181 -32.41 18.47 11.86
C PRO A 181 -31.90 17.19 11.18
N LEU A 182 -32.65 16.61 10.24
CA LEU A 182 -32.22 15.38 9.55
C LEU A 182 -31.12 15.66 8.53
N LYS A 183 -31.20 16.79 7.81
CA LYS A 183 -30.11 17.24 6.92
C LYS A 183 -28.81 17.44 7.70
N ARG A 184 -28.89 18.03 8.91
CA ARG A 184 -27.73 18.19 9.80
C ARG A 184 -27.15 16.85 10.25
N LYS A 185 -27.99 15.86 10.57
CA LYS A 185 -27.52 14.51 10.92
C LYS A 185 -26.81 13.84 9.75
N LEU A 186 -27.36 13.93 8.53
CA LEU A 186 -26.71 13.41 7.33
C LEU A 186 -25.36 14.11 7.07
N ALA A 187 -25.31 15.44 7.13
CA ALA A 187 -24.07 16.18 7.00
C ALA A 187 -23.02 15.79 8.07
N SER A 188 -23.46 15.59 9.33
CA SER A 188 -22.59 15.11 10.41
C SER A 188 -22.03 13.72 10.14
N MET A 189 -22.84 12.80 9.62
CA MET A 189 -22.37 11.46 9.26
C MET A 189 -21.36 11.51 8.12
N ASN A 190 -21.62 12.32 7.10
CA ASN A 190 -20.69 12.49 5.99
C ASN A 190 -19.33 13.03 6.46
N ALA A 191 -19.35 14.02 7.37
CA ALA A 191 -18.14 14.55 7.99
C ALA A 191 -17.38 13.46 8.80
N SER A 192 -18.09 12.61 9.54
CA SER A 192 -17.47 11.49 10.26
C SER A 192 -16.83 10.46 9.34
N LEU A 193 -17.46 10.14 8.21
CA LEU A 193 -16.88 9.22 7.22
C LEU A 193 -15.65 9.83 6.54
N SER A 194 -15.71 11.12 6.20
CA SER A 194 -14.57 11.85 5.64
C SER A 194 -13.39 11.87 6.61
N LEU A 195 -13.63 12.10 7.90
CA LEU A 195 -12.62 12.03 8.95
C LEU A 195 -12.03 10.62 9.07
N ALA A 196 -12.86 9.59 8.99
CA ALA A 196 -12.40 8.21 9.05
C ALA A 196 -11.45 7.87 7.89
N ASP A 197 -11.76 8.29 6.66
CA ASP A 197 -10.86 8.10 5.51
C ASP A 197 -9.49 8.79 5.72
N ILE A 198 -9.49 10.01 6.26
CA ILE A 198 -8.25 10.74 6.58
C ILE A 198 -7.44 9.96 7.61
N ILE A 199 -8.07 9.52 8.71
CA ILE A 199 -7.38 8.77 9.76
C ILE A 199 -6.81 7.44 9.22
N PHE A 200 -7.55 6.73 8.37
CA PHE A 200 -7.05 5.49 7.76
C PHE A 200 -5.85 5.75 6.85
N GLN A 201 -5.85 6.85 6.09
CA GLN A 201 -4.71 7.26 5.28
C GLN A 201 -3.50 7.58 6.18
N GLU A 202 -3.68 8.35 7.25
CA GLU A 202 -2.60 8.68 8.19
C GLU A 202 -1.98 7.45 8.84
N ILE A 203 -2.80 6.48 9.27
CA ILE A 203 -2.33 5.20 9.82
C ILE A 203 -1.51 4.44 8.78
N ARG A 204 -1.96 4.38 7.52
CA ARG A 204 -1.24 3.72 6.42
C ARG A 204 0.11 4.38 6.17
N ASP A 205 0.14 5.71 6.10
CA ASP A 205 1.36 6.48 5.84
C ASP A 205 2.38 6.29 6.95
N TYR A 206 1.91 6.28 8.21
CA TYR A 206 2.74 5.95 9.36
C TYR A 206 3.34 4.55 9.27
N GLN A 207 2.52 3.53 8.95
CA GLN A 207 3.01 2.16 8.79
C GLN A 207 4.03 2.03 7.66
N ASN A 208 3.76 2.64 6.50
CA ASN A 208 4.67 2.63 5.36
C ASN A 208 6.01 3.29 5.70
N LYS A 209 5.96 4.44 6.39
CA LYS A 209 7.16 5.14 6.87
C LYS A 209 7.94 4.27 7.86
N LEU A 210 7.27 3.69 8.85
CA LEU A 210 7.90 2.83 9.84
C LEU A 210 8.56 1.60 9.20
N ASN A 211 7.88 0.93 8.27
CA ASN A 211 8.43 -0.23 7.56
C ASN A 211 9.68 0.15 6.76
N LYS A 212 9.65 1.28 6.05
CA LYS A 212 10.81 1.78 5.30
C LYS A 212 12.00 2.06 6.20
N GLU A 213 11.78 2.72 7.33
CA GLU A 213 12.83 3.00 8.32
C GLU A 213 13.39 1.70 8.94
N LEU A 214 12.53 0.72 9.23
CA LEU A 214 12.95 -0.59 9.74
C LEU A 214 13.74 -1.40 8.70
N ASP A 215 13.38 -1.31 7.42
CA ASP A 215 14.08 -1.97 6.32
C ASP A 215 15.50 -1.42 6.14
N GLN A 216 15.62 -0.09 6.07
CA GLN A 216 16.92 0.59 6.00
C GLN A 216 17.82 0.17 7.15
N ARG A 217 17.26 0.09 8.35
CA ARG A 217 18.03 -0.29 9.54
C ARG A 217 18.47 -1.75 9.52
N ARG A 218 17.60 -2.67 9.11
CA ARG A 218 17.96 -4.08 8.95
C ARG A 218 19.10 -4.23 7.95
N PHE A 219 19.00 -3.54 6.82
CA PHE A 219 20.06 -3.54 5.81
C PHE A 219 21.38 -3.00 6.39
N SER A 220 21.36 -1.85 7.07
CA SER A 220 22.57 -1.27 7.68
C SER A 220 23.22 -2.18 8.73
N PHE A 221 22.40 -2.90 9.51
CA PHE A 221 22.89 -3.82 10.52
C PHE A 221 23.56 -5.04 9.88
N TYR A 222 22.96 -5.61 8.82
CA TYR A 222 23.55 -6.75 8.11
C TYR A 222 24.83 -6.35 7.39
N ASP A 223 24.84 -5.24 6.66
CA ASP A 223 26.04 -4.69 6.00
C ASP A 223 27.19 -4.46 7.00
N MET A 224 26.89 -3.94 8.19
CA MET A 224 27.89 -3.79 9.25
C MET A 224 28.38 -5.15 9.78
N ALA A 225 27.48 -6.11 9.98
CA ALA A 225 27.86 -7.46 10.39
C ALA A 225 28.70 -8.17 9.32
N ASP A 226 28.37 -7.99 8.03
CA ASP A 226 29.16 -8.49 6.91
C ASP A 226 30.57 -7.92 6.95
N LYS A 227 30.73 -6.60 7.03
CA LYS A 227 32.05 -5.95 7.13
C LYS A 227 32.90 -6.48 8.29
N LEU A 228 32.31 -6.64 9.47
CA LEU A 228 33.01 -7.14 10.67
C LEU A 228 33.39 -8.63 10.55
N SER A 229 32.63 -9.40 9.77
CA SER A 229 32.96 -10.79 9.45
C SER A 229 33.95 -10.90 8.29
N GLU A 230 33.89 -10.01 7.29
CA GLU A 230 34.70 -9.99 6.07
C GLU A 230 36.11 -9.42 6.26
N GLU A 231 36.37 -8.60 7.29
CA GLU A 231 37.75 -8.29 7.70
C GLU A 231 38.58 -9.57 7.97
N LYS A 232 37.94 -10.74 8.10
CA LYS A 232 38.55 -12.06 8.28
C LYS A 232 38.66 -12.90 6.99
N VAL A 233 38.11 -12.45 5.86
CA VAL A 233 38.29 -13.06 4.53
C VAL A 233 39.23 -12.14 3.75
N GLU A 234 40.47 -12.57 3.50
CA GLU A 234 41.49 -11.73 2.85
C GLU A 234 41.03 -11.18 1.48
N GLU A 235 40.52 -9.94 1.43
CA GLU A 235 40.84 -8.87 0.47
C GLU A 235 39.90 -7.64 0.65
N LYS A 236 40.50 -6.44 0.74
CA LYS A 236 39.84 -5.14 0.98
C LYS A 236 39.13 -4.60 -0.27
N TYR A 237 37.88 -4.15 -0.15
CA TYR A 237 37.30 -3.19 -1.10
C TYR A 237 36.34 -2.17 -0.45
N ASP A 238 36.42 -0.93 -0.92
CA ASP A 238 35.74 0.28 -0.42
C ASP A 238 34.22 0.27 -0.68
N ILE A 239 33.45 0.56 0.37
CA ILE A 239 31.99 0.76 0.27
C ILE A 239 31.67 2.26 0.34
N LYS A 240 31.09 2.78 -0.74
CA LYS A 240 30.59 4.16 -0.82
C LYS A 240 29.44 4.36 0.15
N SER A 241 29.61 5.33 1.05
CA SER A 241 28.59 5.85 1.96
C SER A 241 27.35 6.33 1.19
N VAL A 242 26.17 5.81 1.54
CA VAL A 242 24.89 6.37 1.10
C VAL A 242 24.59 7.62 1.93
N GLN A 243 24.40 8.75 1.24
CA GLN A 243 24.06 10.03 1.87
C GLN A 243 22.61 10.02 2.39
N PRO A 244 22.33 10.58 3.58
CA PRO A 244 20.98 10.68 4.11
C PRO A 244 20.17 11.70 3.31
N SER A 245 19.00 11.29 2.81
CA SER A 245 18.08 12.19 2.11
C SER A 245 17.37 13.14 3.09
N GLU A 246 17.26 14.41 2.69
CA GLU A 246 16.72 15.52 3.48
C GLU A 246 15.25 15.37 3.92
N THR A 247 14.94 16.14 4.96
CA THR A 247 13.81 16.03 5.88
C THR A 247 12.51 16.55 5.29
N ILE A 248 11.40 15.86 5.56
CA ILE A 248 10.08 16.49 5.61
C ILE A 248 9.53 16.24 7.01
N ALA A 249 9.36 17.33 7.75
CA ALA A 249 8.68 17.32 9.04
C ALA A 249 7.21 16.96 8.81
N SER A 250 6.75 15.86 9.40
CA SER A 250 5.32 15.51 9.43
C SER A 250 4.90 15.32 10.88
N ALA A 251 4.06 16.23 11.37
CA ALA A 251 3.40 16.09 12.65
C ALA A 251 2.58 14.79 12.66
N SER A 252 2.90 13.89 13.59
CA SER A 252 2.15 12.66 13.85
C SER A 252 0.75 13.03 14.39
N PRO A 253 -0.32 12.30 14.03
CA PRO A 253 -1.67 12.53 14.54
C PRO A 253 -1.86 12.02 15.98
N TYR A 254 -0.87 11.29 16.52
CA TYR A 254 -0.90 10.80 17.89
C TYR A 254 -0.46 11.88 18.87
N VAL A 255 -1.08 11.87 20.06
CA VAL A 255 -0.76 12.78 21.16
C VAL A 255 0.74 12.70 21.42
N GLN A 256 1.46 13.78 21.14
CA GLN A 256 2.90 13.90 21.36
C GLN A 256 3.27 13.33 22.74
N GLY A 257 4.04 12.23 22.76
CA GLY A 257 4.46 11.55 23.99
C GLY A 257 3.93 10.12 24.19
N THR A 258 3.28 9.50 23.20
CA THR A 258 2.98 8.06 23.28
C THR A 258 4.26 7.20 23.15
N ILE A 259 4.20 5.95 23.63
CA ILE A 259 5.28 4.98 23.47
C ILE A 259 5.60 4.78 21.98
N ASP A 260 4.59 4.76 21.10
CA ASP A 260 4.77 4.58 19.66
C ASP A 260 5.53 5.75 19.01
N ASP A 261 5.24 7.00 19.40
CA ASP A 261 6.00 8.15 18.94
C ASP A 261 7.46 8.08 19.42
N MET A 262 7.70 7.69 20.68
CA MET A 262 9.05 7.51 21.21
C MET A 262 9.81 6.41 20.46
N ILE A 263 9.13 5.31 20.08
CA ILE A 263 9.73 4.24 19.27
C ILE A 263 10.15 4.78 17.91
N LEU A 264 9.26 5.51 17.24
CA LEU A 264 9.54 6.09 15.92
C LEU A 264 10.73 7.07 16.01
N ASP A 265 10.73 7.95 17.01
CA ASP A 265 11.81 8.91 17.24
C ASP A 265 13.15 8.20 17.49
N ALA A 266 13.15 7.11 18.26
CA ALA A 266 14.36 6.32 18.51
C ALA A 266 14.87 5.64 17.24
N ILE A 267 13.96 5.11 16.40
CA ILE A 267 14.31 4.49 15.12
C ILE A 267 14.90 5.54 14.17
N GLN A 268 14.28 6.71 14.04
CA GLN A 268 14.80 7.79 13.20
C GLN A 268 16.16 8.30 13.69
N ALA A 269 16.34 8.46 15.01
CA ALA A 269 17.61 8.85 15.59
C ALA A 269 18.71 7.82 15.24
N HIS A 270 18.40 6.52 15.34
CA HIS A 270 19.32 5.45 14.96
C HIS A 270 19.71 5.55 13.49
N ASN A 271 18.73 5.65 12.58
CA ASN A 271 18.98 5.69 11.13
C ASN A 271 19.79 6.93 10.70
N ARG A 272 19.74 8.02 11.49
CA ARG A 272 20.57 9.22 11.31
C ARG A 272 21.96 9.12 11.96
N GLY A 273 22.33 7.97 12.52
CA GLY A 273 23.59 7.77 13.24
C GLY A 273 23.65 8.42 14.63
N GLN A 274 22.54 8.97 15.13
CA GLN A 274 22.43 9.53 16.49
C GLN A 274 22.22 8.41 17.51
N LEU A 275 23.17 7.48 17.58
CA LEU A 275 23.04 6.22 18.33
C LEU A 275 22.85 6.45 19.83
N ASP A 276 23.54 7.42 20.42
CA ASP A 276 23.38 7.77 21.84
C ASP A 276 21.97 8.24 22.16
N ARG A 277 21.41 9.12 21.31
CA ARG A 277 20.03 9.59 21.45
C ARG A 277 19.04 8.43 21.28
N ALA A 278 19.25 7.54 20.32
CA ALA A 278 18.40 6.37 20.13
C ALA A 278 18.42 5.46 21.37
N ILE A 279 19.60 5.17 21.92
CA ILE A 279 19.78 4.38 23.14
C ILE A 279 19.10 5.04 24.35
N GLU A 280 19.23 6.36 24.49
CA GLU A 280 18.56 7.11 25.56
C GLU A 280 17.04 6.96 25.47
N ILE A 281 16.46 7.16 24.28
CA ILE A 281 15.01 7.05 24.08
C ILE A 281 14.54 5.61 24.34
N TYR A 282 15.23 4.59 23.82
CA TYR A 282 14.88 3.19 24.12
C TYR A 282 14.94 2.87 25.61
N THR A 283 15.94 3.41 26.32
CA THR A 283 16.08 3.23 27.76
C THR A 283 14.95 3.92 28.52
N LYS A 284 14.52 5.11 28.08
CA LYS A 284 13.33 5.77 28.64
C LYS A 284 12.06 4.93 28.46
N ILE A 285 11.87 4.28 27.30
CA ILE A 285 10.71 3.41 27.06
C ILE A 285 10.76 2.18 27.97
N ILE A 286 11.92 1.54 28.12
CA ILE A 286 12.10 0.36 28.98
C ILE A 286 11.79 0.70 30.45
N ASN A 287 12.17 1.90 30.89
CA ASN A 287 11.99 2.37 32.27
C ASN A 287 10.66 3.13 32.49
N ALA A 288 9.74 3.12 31.51
CA ALA A 288 8.47 3.82 31.63
C ALA A 288 7.56 3.17 32.70
N GLU A 289 6.79 4.00 33.41
CA GLU A 289 5.79 3.55 34.38
C GLU A 289 4.39 4.02 33.93
N PRO A 290 3.43 3.11 33.67
CA PRO A 290 3.54 1.65 33.78
C PRO A 290 4.44 1.03 32.70
N ALA A 291 5.06 -0.10 33.03
CA ALA A 291 5.95 -0.82 32.12
C ALA A 291 5.21 -1.25 30.84
N PRO A 292 5.85 -1.15 29.65
CA PRO A 292 5.28 -1.69 28.43
C PRO A 292 5.05 -3.19 28.54
N ASN A 293 4.12 -3.72 27.75
CA ASN A 293 3.91 -5.17 27.70
C ASN A 293 5.15 -5.92 27.16
N ASN A 294 5.25 -7.21 27.43
CA ASN A 294 6.41 -8.03 27.08
C ASN A 294 6.73 -8.02 25.57
N ILE A 295 5.72 -7.99 24.71
CA ILE A 295 5.91 -7.96 23.25
C ILE A 295 6.60 -6.66 22.83
N VAL A 296 6.14 -5.52 23.37
CA VAL A 296 6.76 -4.22 23.14
C VAL A 296 8.18 -4.21 23.71
N LEU A 297 8.38 -4.64 24.95
CA LEU A 297 9.71 -4.73 25.56
C LEU A 297 10.67 -5.58 24.72
N ALA A 298 10.24 -6.74 24.22
CA ALA A 298 11.04 -7.58 23.33
C ALA A 298 11.52 -6.81 22.09
N VAL A 299 10.62 -6.02 21.48
CA VAL A 299 10.91 -5.18 20.33
C VAL A 299 11.90 -4.06 20.70
N ILE A 300 11.71 -3.39 21.84
CA ILE A 300 12.61 -2.31 22.29
C ILE A 300 14.01 -2.83 22.58
N TYR A 301 14.14 -3.93 23.35
CA TYR A 301 15.43 -4.55 23.65
C TYR A 301 16.17 -4.95 22.38
N LYS A 302 15.49 -5.60 21.44
CA LYS A 302 16.05 -5.92 20.11
C LYS A 302 16.54 -4.65 19.43
N HIS A 303 15.77 -3.56 19.48
CA HIS A 303 16.12 -2.36 18.77
C HIS A 303 17.26 -1.55 19.43
N ARG A 304 17.36 -1.54 20.76
CA ARG A 304 18.47 -0.95 21.49
C ARG A 304 19.75 -1.78 21.35
N GLY A 305 19.63 -3.11 21.32
CA GLY A 305 20.73 -4.02 21.05
C GLY A 305 21.39 -3.77 19.68
N MET A 306 20.61 -3.53 18.62
CA MET A 306 21.17 -3.13 17.33
C MET A 306 21.89 -1.77 17.40
N ALA A 307 21.45 -0.84 18.25
CA ALA A 307 22.11 0.46 18.41
C ALA A 307 23.45 0.33 19.13
N PHE A 308 23.51 -0.52 20.16
CA PHE A 308 24.78 -0.90 20.80
C PHE A 308 25.72 -1.61 19.82
N PHE A 309 25.20 -2.53 19.01
CA PHE A 309 25.99 -3.20 17.97
C PHE A 309 26.57 -2.21 16.96
N ALA A 310 25.77 -1.22 16.53
CA ALA A 310 26.23 -0.15 15.63
C ALA A 310 27.31 0.76 16.27
N LYS A 311 27.37 0.81 17.60
CA LYS A 311 28.44 1.46 18.38
C LYS A 311 29.64 0.53 18.65
N SER A 312 29.64 -0.69 18.13
CA SER A 312 30.61 -1.74 18.44
C SER A 312 30.64 -2.16 19.93
N ASP A 313 29.58 -1.84 20.69
CA ASP A 313 29.38 -2.34 22.06
C ASP A 313 28.66 -3.69 22.01
N PHE A 314 29.42 -4.74 21.70
CA PHE A 314 28.90 -6.08 21.48
C PHE A 314 28.37 -6.74 22.77
N GLU A 315 28.93 -6.40 23.93
CA GLU A 315 28.49 -6.92 25.22
C GLU A 315 27.09 -6.40 25.57
N SER A 316 26.87 -5.08 25.47
CA SER A 316 25.56 -4.48 25.68
C SER A 316 24.55 -4.94 24.62
N ALA A 317 24.98 -5.09 23.36
CA ALA A 317 24.14 -5.63 22.30
C ALA A 317 23.68 -7.06 22.61
N LEU A 318 24.59 -7.95 22.99
CA LEU A 318 24.30 -9.33 23.35
C LEU A 318 23.33 -9.41 24.54
N LYS A 319 23.55 -8.59 25.57
CA LYS A 319 22.67 -8.50 26.72
C LYS A 319 21.25 -8.12 26.32
N ASP A 320 21.11 -7.07 25.52
CA ASP A 320 19.82 -6.60 25.04
C ASP A 320 19.12 -7.62 24.14
N PHE A 321 19.84 -8.30 23.23
CA PHE A 321 19.22 -9.35 22.42
C PHE A 321 18.76 -10.55 23.27
N LYS A 322 19.49 -10.92 24.33
CA LYS A 322 19.07 -11.94 25.29
C LYS A 322 17.82 -11.51 26.07
N CYS A 323 17.79 -10.27 26.57
CA CYS A 323 16.57 -9.72 27.19
C CYS A 323 15.39 -9.74 26.21
N SER A 324 15.61 -9.47 24.92
CA SER A 324 14.55 -9.59 23.90
C SER A 324 13.97 -11.01 23.80
N VAL A 325 14.82 -12.04 23.84
CA VAL A 325 14.41 -13.45 23.83
C VAL A 325 13.67 -13.83 25.12
N GLU A 326 14.09 -13.31 26.28
CA GLU A 326 13.40 -13.53 27.55
C GLU A 326 11.97 -12.97 27.54
N GLN A 327 11.78 -11.81 26.92
CA GLN A 327 10.46 -11.18 26.80
C GLN A 327 9.57 -11.84 25.75
N ASP A 328 10.13 -12.26 24.61
CA ASP A 328 9.43 -13.03 23.58
C ASP A 328 10.28 -14.20 23.05
N PRO A 329 10.11 -15.41 23.62
CA PRO A 329 10.84 -16.60 23.20
C PRO A 329 10.54 -17.07 21.78
N LYS A 330 9.48 -16.57 21.13
CA LYS A 330 9.12 -16.92 19.75
C LYS A 330 9.73 -15.97 18.72
N ASN A 331 10.39 -14.90 19.16
CA ASN A 331 11.03 -13.94 18.26
C ASN A 331 12.35 -14.51 17.70
N PHE A 332 12.22 -15.25 16.60
CA PHE A 332 13.34 -15.89 15.90
C PHE A 332 14.46 -14.90 15.49
N ARG A 333 14.13 -13.62 15.25
CA ARG A 333 15.13 -12.60 14.86
C ARG A 333 16.08 -12.26 15.99
N SER A 334 15.62 -12.29 17.25
CA SER A 334 16.49 -12.02 18.39
C SER A 334 17.53 -13.12 18.57
N TYR A 335 17.17 -14.40 18.36
CA TYR A 335 18.16 -15.48 18.31
C TYR A 335 19.16 -15.30 17.17
N TYR A 336 18.69 -14.88 16.00
CA TYR A 336 19.58 -14.59 14.87
C TYR A 336 20.60 -13.48 15.20
N TYR A 337 20.14 -12.37 15.79
CA TYR A 337 21.03 -11.28 16.20
C TYR A 337 22.04 -11.70 17.26
N ILE A 338 21.65 -12.56 18.21
CA ILE A 338 22.60 -13.17 19.16
C ILE A 338 23.68 -13.97 18.41
N GLY A 339 23.28 -14.80 17.44
CA GLY A 339 24.23 -15.56 16.62
C GLY A 339 25.21 -14.68 15.86
N ILE A 340 24.74 -13.56 15.29
CA ILE A 340 25.60 -12.57 14.65
C ILE A 340 26.62 -12.00 15.64
N VAL A 341 26.20 -11.60 16.84
CA VAL A 341 27.11 -11.05 17.84
C VAL A 341 28.18 -12.08 18.23
N TYR A 342 27.80 -13.34 18.44
CA TYR A 342 28.78 -14.41 18.73
C TYR A 342 29.77 -14.64 17.58
N SER A 343 29.31 -14.61 16.33
CA SER A 343 30.22 -14.73 15.17
C SER A 343 31.20 -13.56 15.08
N VAL A 344 30.73 -12.33 15.34
CA VAL A 344 31.62 -11.15 15.41
C VAL A 344 32.67 -11.33 16.52
N LEU A 345 32.27 -11.88 17.68
CA LEU A 345 33.15 -12.20 18.81
C LEU A 345 34.05 -13.45 18.59
N ASN A 346 34.02 -14.09 17.42
CA ASN A 346 34.74 -15.35 17.10
C ASN A 346 34.27 -16.58 17.91
N GLU A 347 33.10 -16.53 18.53
CA GLU A 347 32.50 -17.67 19.22
C GLU A 347 31.61 -18.46 18.25
N GLU A 348 32.20 -19.00 17.19
CA GLU A 348 31.46 -19.59 16.05
C GLU A 348 30.53 -20.75 16.45
N GLN A 349 30.93 -21.55 17.44
CA GLN A 349 30.08 -22.64 17.94
C GLN A 349 28.81 -22.09 18.61
N ASN A 350 28.93 -21.01 19.38
CA ASN A 350 27.78 -20.33 19.98
C ASN A 350 26.95 -19.65 18.90
N ALA A 351 27.58 -19.06 17.88
CA ALA A 351 26.88 -18.48 16.74
C ALA A 351 25.97 -19.51 16.05
N ILE A 352 26.52 -20.69 15.73
CA ILE A 352 25.79 -21.81 15.12
C ILE A 352 24.62 -22.27 15.98
N GLU A 353 24.81 -22.41 17.30
CA GLU A 353 23.73 -22.81 18.22
C GLU A 353 22.55 -21.83 18.17
N TYR A 354 22.83 -20.52 18.18
CA TYR A 354 21.77 -19.50 18.13
C TYR A 354 21.16 -19.35 16.74
N PHE A 355 21.93 -19.59 15.66
CA PHE A 355 21.37 -19.73 14.32
C PHE A 355 20.42 -20.93 14.22
N ASP A 356 20.76 -22.07 14.83
CA ASP A 356 19.90 -23.24 14.87
C ASP A 356 18.63 -23.01 15.69
N LYS A 357 18.73 -22.32 16.83
CA LYS A 357 17.54 -21.87 17.58
C LYS A 357 16.63 -20.98 16.75
N SER A 358 17.21 -20.03 15.99
CA SER A 358 16.43 -19.17 15.09
C SER A 358 15.74 -19.98 13.98
N LEU A 359 16.48 -20.87 13.32
CA LEU A 359 15.97 -21.74 12.24
C LEU A 359 14.92 -22.74 12.74
N GLY A 360 15.03 -23.20 13.98
CA GLY A 360 14.04 -24.05 14.63
C GLY A 360 12.69 -23.36 14.85
N LEU A 361 12.69 -22.03 15.04
CA LEU A 361 11.46 -21.22 15.14
C LEU A 361 10.93 -20.80 13.76
N ASN A 362 11.81 -20.49 12.82
CA ASN A 362 11.45 -20.16 11.45
C ASN A 362 12.54 -20.63 10.47
N CYS A 363 12.23 -21.63 9.65
CA CYS A 363 13.19 -22.19 8.69
C CYS A 363 13.32 -21.38 7.39
N TYR A 364 12.46 -20.39 7.13
CA TYR A 364 12.49 -19.59 5.89
C TYR A 364 13.34 -18.33 6.03
N GLN A 365 14.62 -18.52 6.39
CA GLN A 365 15.55 -17.42 6.66
C GLN A 365 16.86 -17.57 5.89
N ALA A 366 16.90 -17.08 4.65
CA ALA A 366 18.06 -17.20 3.78
C ALA A 366 19.37 -16.65 4.40
N HIS A 367 19.29 -15.48 5.04
CA HIS A 367 20.44 -14.84 5.69
C HIS A 367 20.98 -15.64 6.90
N VAL A 368 20.12 -16.36 7.63
CA VAL A 368 20.58 -17.20 8.75
C VAL A 368 21.36 -18.39 8.25
N TYR A 369 20.90 -19.02 7.16
CA TYR A 369 21.66 -20.09 6.50
C TYR A 369 23.01 -19.61 5.97
N TYR A 370 23.06 -18.44 5.34
CA TYR A 370 24.32 -17.84 4.88
C TYR A 370 25.28 -17.58 6.04
N ARG A 371 24.83 -16.92 7.11
CA ARG A 371 25.66 -16.65 8.30
C ARG A 371 26.13 -17.93 8.99
N LYS A 372 25.24 -18.93 9.09
CA LYS A 372 25.62 -20.24 9.60
C LYS A 372 26.66 -20.92 8.71
N ALA A 373 26.55 -20.80 7.38
CA ALA A 373 27.56 -21.32 6.46
C ALA A 373 28.92 -20.64 6.65
N LEU A 374 28.94 -19.33 6.92
CA LEU A 374 30.16 -18.59 7.23
C LEU A 374 30.80 -19.06 8.54
N SER A 375 30.02 -19.21 9.62
CA SER A 375 30.52 -19.77 10.88
C SER A 375 31.06 -21.19 10.73
N LEU A 376 30.39 -22.04 9.92
CA LEU A 376 30.85 -23.40 9.62
C LEU A 376 32.14 -23.40 8.79
N PHE A 377 32.28 -22.46 7.85
CA PHE A 377 33.51 -22.27 7.09
C PHE A 377 34.69 -21.89 8.01
N HIS A 378 34.47 -21.04 9.01
CA HIS A 378 35.49 -20.69 10.00
C HIS A 378 35.85 -21.84 10.96
N LEU A 379 34.98 -22.83 11.11
CA LEU A 379 35.24 -24.07 11.86
C LEU A 379 35.76 -25.22 10.96
N ASP A 380 36.11 -24.93 9.71
CA ASP A 380 36.57 -25.88 8.70
C ASP A 380 35.57 -27.02 8.36
N ASP A 381 34.28 -26.90 8.74
CA ASP A 381 33.22 -27.80 8.27
C ASP A 381 32.67 -27.34 6.92
N TYR A 382 33.52 -27.48 5.89
CA TYR A 382 33.22 -27.04 4.54
C TYR A 382 32.03 -27.78 3.92
N SER A 383 31.79 -29.02 4.33
CA SER A 383 30.68 -29.85 3.83
C SER A 383 29.33 -29.31 4.29
N ALA A 384 29.19 -29.01 5.58
CA ALA A 384 27.98 -28.44 6.14
C ALA A 384 27.82 -26.98 5.70
N ALA A 385 28.91 -26.22 5.57
CA ALA A 385 28.88 -24.86 5.04
C ALA A 385 28.29 -24.81 3.62
N MET A 386 28.74 -25.69 2.70
CA MET A 386 28.19 -25.78 1.34
C MET A 386 26.70 -26.12 1.32
N SER A 387 26.25 -27.03 2.20
CA SER A 387 24.84 -27.39 2.32
C SER A 387 23.97 -26.22 2.80
N ASN A 388 24.43 -25.47 3.80
CA ASN A 388 23.72 -24.28 4.29
C ASN A 388 23.71 -23.15 3.23
N LEU A 389 24.82 -22.96 2.52
CA LEU A 389 24.88 -21.98 1.42
C LEU A 389 23.92 -22.33 0.28
N ALA A 390 23.75 -23.61 -0.05
CA ALA A 390 22.75 -24.04 -1.02
C ALA A 390 21.32 -23.72 -0.55
N LYS A 391 20.99 -23.96 0.73
CA LYS A 391 19.68 -23.59 1.30
C LYS A 391 19.43 -22.08 1.27
N ALA A 392 20.46 -21.27 1.52
CA ALA A 392 20.35 -19.81 1.40
C ALA A 392 19.96 -19.39 -0.02
N LYS A 393 20.59 -20.01 -1.03
CA LYS A 393 20.27 -19.80 -2.45
C LYS A 393 18.87 -20.25 -2.83
N ASP A 394 18.43 -21.42 -2.36
CA ASP A 394 17.08 -21.94 -2.61
C ASP A 394 15.99 -21.01 -2.03
N LEU A 395 16.31 -20.27 -0.97
CA LEU A 395 15.45 -19.23 -0.39
C LEU A 395 15.62 -17.84 -1.02
N GLY A 396 16.36 -17.74 -2.12
CA GLY A 396 16.48 -16.52 -2.94
C GLY A 396 17.65 -15.61 -2.58
N LEU A 397 18.58 -16.02 -1.72
CA LEU A 397 19.80 -15.26 -1.45
C LEU A 397 20.95 -15.73 -2.37
N ASP A 398 21.22 -14.97 -3.42
CA ASP A 398 22.29 -15.25 -4.40
C ASP A 398 23.01 -13.93 -4.76
N ASN A 399 23.64 -13.32 -3.75
CA ASN A 399 24.45 -12.11 -3.91
C ASN A 399 25.93 -12.43 -4.18
N GLN A 400 26.73 -11.40 -4.46
CA GLN A 400 28.16 -11.55 -4.75
C GLN A 400 28.94 -12.22 -3.60
N GLU A 401 28.54 -11.95 -2.35
CA GLU A 401 29.14 -12.55 -1.15
C GLU A 401 28.88 -14.07 -1.10
N CYS A 402 27.65 -14.52 -1.38
CA CYS A 402 27.32 -15.94 -1.48
C CYS A 402 28.14 -16.64 -2.57
N GLN A 403 28.36 -15.98 -3.71
CA GLN A 403 29.18 -16.52 -4.79
C GLN A 403 30.65 -16.62 -4.40
N THR A 404 31.16 -15.61 -3.70
CA THR A 404 32.55 -15.57 -3.20
C THR A 404 32.79 -16.70 -2.19
N LEU A 405 31.91 -16.83 -1.19
CA LEU A 405 31.98 -17.90 -0.19
C LEU A 405 31.90 -19.28 -0.86
N ARG A 406 31.05 -19.45 -1.89
CA ARG A 406 30.95 -20.68 -2.66
C ARG A 406 32.26 -21.04 -3.37
N VAL A 407 32.92 -20.06 -3.99
CA VAL A 407 34.23 -20.27 -4.64
C VAL A 407 35.27 -20.71 -3.62
N ASN A 408 35.35 -20.03 -2.47
CA ASN A 408 36.29 -20.35 -1.39
C ASN A 408 36.05 -21.77 -0.86
N LEU A 409 34.80 -22.15 -0.61
CA LEU A 409 34.41 -23.50 -0.19
C LEU A 409 34.80 -24.56 -1.22
N MET A 410 34.61 -24.29 -2.51
CA MET A 410 35.01 -25.23 -3.58
C MET A 410 36.52 -25.39 -3.69
N GLN A 411 37.31 -24.36 -3.39
CA GLN A 411 38.77 -24.47 -3.37
C GLN A 411 39.22 -25.35 -2.20
N LYS A 412 38.68 -25.11 -1.00
CA LYS A 412 39.01 -25.88 0.21
C LYS A 412 38.62 -27.35 0.09
N LEU A 413 37.41 -27.66 -0.39
CA LEU A 413 36.95 -29.04 -0.61
C LEU A 413 37.70 -29.82 -1.69
N LYS A 414 38.52 -29.15 -2.52
CA LYS A 414 39.40 -29.81 -3.50
C LYS A 414 40.80 -30.09 -2.94
N MET A 415 41.15 -29.46 -1.82
CA MET A 415 42.45 -29.62 -1.15
C MET A 415 42.42 -30.68 -0.06
N ASP A 416 41.23 -30.98 0.49
CA ASP A 416 40.93 -32.14 1.34
C ASP A 416 40.62 -33.39 0.49
#